data_AF-A0AAW9EEB9-F1
#
_entry.id   AF-A0AAW9EEB9-F1
#
_cell.length_a   1.000
_cell.length_b   1.000
_cell.length_c   1.000
_cell.angle_alpha   90.00
_cell.angle_beta   90.00
_cell.angle_gamma   90.00
#
_symmetry.space_group_name_H-M   'P 1'
#
loop_
_entity.id
_entity.type
_entity.pdbx_description
1 polymer ?
#
loop_
_entity_poly.entity_id
_entity_poly.type
_entity_poly.pdbx_seq_one_letter_code
_entity_poly.pdbx_strand_id
1 'polypeptide(L)'
;ADMPVVSLDALRQQHNIKPDDRDANGWIAQLAKEQARIYLREHKSFVWNATNITKQMRNQLIALFYRYQAKVTLVYIEVPYLQWKKQN
;
A
#
# COMPACT_ATOMS: atom_id res chain seq x y z
N ALA A 1 1.76 12.71 -16.90
CA ALA A 1 2.92 12.21 -16.15
C ALA A 1 2.44 11.07 -15.25
N ASP A 2 3.19 9.98 -15.19
CA ASP A 2 2.79 8.78 -14.44
C ASP A 2 2.99 9.01 -12.92
N MET A 3 2.03 8.55 -12.10
CA MET A 3 2.06 8.80 -10.65
C MET A 3 2.90 7.70 -9.96
N PRO A 4 3.85 8.04 -9.05
CA PRO A 4 4.63 7.02 -8.36
C PRO A 4 3.74 6.08 -7.54
N VAL A 5 4.09 4.79 -7.51
CA VAL A 5 3.33 3.76 -6.82
C VAL A 5 4.16 3.17 -5.69
N VAL A 6 3.64 3.23 -4.47
CA VAL A 6 4.16 2.50 -3.31
C VAL A 6 3.45 1.15 -3.26
N SER A 7 4.09 0.09 -3.76
CA SER A 7 3.54 -1.28 -3.78
C SER A 7 4.27 -2.19 -2.80
N LEU A 8 3.53 -2.82 -1.90
CA LEU A 8 4.10 -3.77 -0.94
C LEU A 8 4.63 -5.02 -1.64
N ASP A 9 3.98 -5.48 -2.72
CA ASP A 9 4.44 -6.66 -3.46
C ASP A 9 5.69 -6.36 -4.28
N ALA A 10 5.80 -5.16 -4.85
CA ALA A 10 7.04 -4.73 -5.52
C ALA A 10 8.22 -4.68 -4.53
N LEU A 11 7.99 -4.18 -3.31
CA LEU A 11 9.00 -4.17 -2.26
C LEU A 11 9.39 -5.59 -1.81
N ARG A 12 8.42 -6.50 -1.67
CA ARG A 12 8.70 -7.93 -1.39
C ARG A 12 9.60 -8.54 -2.46
N GLN A 13 9.29 -8.31 -3.73
CA GLN A 13 10.08 -8.81 -4.86
C GLN A 13 11.49 -8.23 -4.87
N GLN A 14 11.64 -6.92 -4.67
CA GLN A 14 12.94 -6.24 -4.64
C GLN A 14 13.85 -6.78 -3.53
N HIS A 15 13.27 -7.18 -2.40
CA HIS A 15 14.01 -7.70 -1.25
C HIS A 15 14.01 -9.24 -1.18
N ASN A 16 13.52 -9.92 -2.22
CA ASN A 16 13.42 -11.38 -2.29
C ASN A 16 12.72 -12.03 -1.08
N ILE A 17 11.73 -11.32 -0.53
CA ILE A 17 10.93 -11.76 0.62
C ILE A 17 9.69 -12.46 0.10
N LYS A 18 9.43 -13.66 0.59
CA LYS A 18 8.20 -14.38 0.26
C LYS A 18 7.00 -13.75 0.99
N PRO A 19 5.79 -13.76 0.39
CA PRO A 19 4.60 -13.20 1.02
C PRO A 19 4.19 -13.88 2.34
N ASP A 20 4.57 -15.14 2.53
CA ASP A 20 4.27 -15.97 3.70
C ASP A 20 5.23 -15.76 4.88
N ASP A 21 6.32 -15.02 4.67
CA ASP A 21 7.27 -14.65 5.72
C ASP A 21 6.67 -13.59 6.65
N ARG A 22 6.18 -14.04 7.80
CA ARG A 22 5.47 -13.19 8.78
C ARG A 22 6.37 -12.11 9.38
N ASP A 23 7.63 -12.43 9.63
CA ASP A 23 8.58 -11.50 10.27
C ASP A 23 8.99 -10.41 9.29
N ALA A 24 9.23 -10.78 8.02
CA ALA A 24 9.60 -9.84 6.97
C ALA A 24 8.44 -8.93 6.52
N ASN A 25 7.18 -9.38 6.69
CA ASN A 25 6.00 -8.58 6.33
C ASN A 25 5.86 -7.29 7.14
N GLY A 26 6.21 -7.31 8.43
CA GLY A 26 6.22 -6.12 9.29
C GLY A 26 7.24 -5.09 8.79
N TRP A 27 8.43 -5.57 8.43
CA TRP A 27 9.51 -4.75 7.88
C TRP A 27 9.14 -4.13 6.52
N ILE A 28 8.55 -4.89 5.60
CA ILE A 28 8.05 -4.37 4.31
C ILE A 28 6.99 -3.28 4.52
N ALA A 29 6.07 -3.46 5.46
CA ALA A 29 5.06 -2.46 5.76
C ALA A 29 5.66 -1.16 6.31
N GLN A 30 6.73 -1.26 7.11
CA GLN A 30 7.47 -0.09 7.58
C GLN A 30 8.18 0.61 6.43
N LEU A 31 8.91 -0.14 5.59
CA LEU A 31 9.61 0.38 4.42
C LEU A 31 8.66 1.12 3.47
N ALA A 32 7.48 0.56 3.20
CA ALA A 32 6.45 1.20 2.40
C ALA A 32 5.97 2.53 3.01
N LYS A 33 5.75 2.56 4.34
CA LYS A 33 5.36 3.79 5.05
C LYS A 33 6.47 4.85 5.00
N GLU A 34 7.73 4.44 5.06
CA GLU A 34 8.88 5.35 4.93
C GLU A 34 8.95 5.96 3.53
N GLN A 35 8.79 5.15 2.47
CA GLN A 35 8.71 5.65 1.10
C GLN A 35 7.54 6.63 0.91
N ALA A 36 6.36 6.31 1.46
CA ALA A 36 5.22 7.22 1.42
C ALA A 36 5.51 8.54 2.15
N ARG A 37 6.21 8.52 3.29
CA ARG A 37 6.61 9.75 4.01
C ARG A 37 7.54 10.64 3.20
N ILE A 38 8.40 10.09 2.35
CA ILE A 38 9.23 10.88 1.43
C ILE A 38 8.34 11.67 0.49
N TYR A 39 7.42 11.00 -0.21
CA TYR A 39 6.50 11.68 -1.14
C TYR A 39 5.57 12.67 -0.44
N LEU A 40 5.09 12.36 0.76
CA LEU A 40 4.24 13.26 1.53
C LEU A 40 4.99 14.54 1.95
N ARG A 41 6.27 14.44 2.35
CA ARG A 41 7.10 15.61 2.66
C ARG A 41 7.38 16.48 1.44
N GLU A 42 7.49 15.85 0.28
CA GLU A 42 7.67 16.54 -1.01
C GLU A 42 6.35 17.07 -1.59
N HIS A 43 5.21 16.88 -0.91
CA HIS A 43 3.87 17.16 -1.44
C HIS A 43 3.59 16.50 -2.80
N LYS A 44 4.25 15.38 -3.07
CA LYS A 44 4.13 14.62 -4.31
C LYS A 44 2.96 13.64 -4.22
N SER A 45 2.05 13.68 -5.19
CA SER A 45 0.96 12.71 -5.29
C SER A 45 1.49 11.32 -5.62
N PHE A 46 0.95 10.27 -4.98
CA PHE A 46 1.34 8.88 -5.18
C PHE A 46 0.16 7.93 -4.99
N VAL A 47 0.27 6.71 -5.53
CA VAL A 47 -0.68 5.61 -5.30
C VAL A 47 -0.13 4.69 -4.23
N TRP A 48 -0.94 4.37 -3.23
CA TRP A 48 -0.64 3.30 -2.27
C TRP A 48 -1.30 2.01 -2.74
N ASN A 49 -0.51 1.04 -3.20
CA ASN A 49 -0.99 -0.24 -3.71
C ASN A 49 -0.77 -1.35 -2.67
N ALA A 50 -1.86 -1.76 -2.03
CA ALA A 50 -1.94 -2.90 -1.12
C ALA A 50 -3.39 -3.37 -1.01
N THR A 51 -3.62 -4.57 -0.48
CA THR A 51 -4.97 -5.15 -0.37
C THR A 51 -5.92 -4.35 0.52
N ASN A 52 -5.43 -3.69 1.58
CA ASN A 52 -6.18 -2.73 2.40
C ASN A 52 -7.55 -3.24 2.92
N ILE A 53 -7.66 -4.54 3.19
CA ILE A 53 -8.93 -5.21 3.48
C ILE A 53 -9.53 -4.78 4.83
N THR A 54 -8.71 -4.68 5.88
CA THR A 54 -9.21 -4.38 7.23
C THR A 54 -9.39 -2.88 7.46
N LYS A 55 -10.45 -2.50 8.18
CA LYS A 55 -10.71 -1.11 8.57
C LYS A 55 -9.56 -0.53 9.39
N GLN A 56 -8.99 -1.32 10.31
CA GLN A 56 -7.86 -0.90 11.14
C GLN A 56 -6.64 -0.52 10.30
N MET A 57 -6.28 -1.31 9.29
CA MET A 57 -5.15 -1.01 8.41
C MET A 57 -5.38 0.26 7.61
N ARG A 58 -6.59 0.43 7.05
CA ARG A 58 -6.96 1.67 6.36
C ARG A 58 -6.88 2.89 7.27
N ASN A 59 -7.39 2.80 8.51
CA ASN A 59 -7.34 3.90 9.46
C ASN A 59 -5.91 4.35 9.77
N GLN A 60 -4.97 3.41 9.92
CA GLN A 60 -3.56 3.76 10.16
C GLN A 60 -2.96 4.54 8.99
N LEU A 61 -3.26 4.14 7.75
CA LEU A 61 -2.77 4.80 6.54
C LEU A 61 -3.41 6.16 6.34
N ILE A 62 -4.74 6.25 6.47
CA ILE A 62 -5.48 7.52 6.38
C ILE A 62 -4.96 8.50 7.43
N ALA A 63 -4.77 8.06 8.68
CA ALA A 63 -4.22 8.90 9.73
C ALA A 63 -2.79 9.39 9.41
N LEU A 64 -1.95 8.53 8.82
CA LEU A 64 -0.63 8.94 8.34
C LEU A 64 -0.74 10.03 7.27
N PHE A 65 -1.56 9.83 6.24
CA PHE A 65 -1.69 10.76 5.12
C PHE A 65 -2.32 12.09 5.54
N TYR A 66 -3.31 12.05 6.42
CA TYR A 66 -3.99 13.24 6.93
C TYR A 66 -3.07 14.14 7.77
N ARG A 67 -2.09 13.57 8.48
CA ARG A 67 -1.07 14.35 9.22
C ARG A 67 -0.20 15.21 8.29
N TYR A 68 -0.08 14.84 7.02
CA TYR A 68 0.61 15.61 5.98
C TYR A 68 -0.36 16.45 5.13
N GLN A 69 -1.61 16.61 5.60
CA GLN A 69 -2.67 17.33 4.89
C GLN A 69 -2.96 16.78 3.48
N ALA A 70 -2.64 15.50 3.23
CA ALA A 70 -2.90 14.89 1.93
C ALA A 70 -4.40 14.58 1.76
N LYS A 71 -4.92 14.84 0.55
CA LYS A 71 -6.24 14.35 0.15
C LYS A 71 -6.15 12.84 -0.10
N VAL A 72 -6.97 12.06 0.61
CA VAL A 72 -7.02 10.60 0.47
C VAL A 72 -8.24 10.18 -0.34
N THR A 73 -8.03 9.40 -1.40
CA THR A 73 -9.10 8.78 -2.19
C THR A 73 -8.98 7.27 -2.05
N LEU A 74 -10.05 6.62 -1.59
CA LEU A 74 -10.10 5.16 -1.48
C LEU A 74 -10.73 4.60 -2.77
N VAL A 75 -9.98 3.76 -3.48
CA VAL A 75 -10.46 3.05 -4.67
C VAL A 75 -10.73 1.61 -4.27
N TYR A 76 -11.99 1.18 -4.37
CA TYR A 76 -12.40 -0.19 -4.15
C TYR A 76 -12.48 -0.92 -5.48
N ILE A 77 -11.82 -2.07 -5.57
CA ILE A 77 -11.80 -2.91 -6.77
C ILE A 77 -12.37 -4.27 -6.38
N GLU A 78 -13.51 -4.61 -6.96
CA GLU A 78 -14.16 -5.91 -6.79
C GLU A 78 -14.40 -6.56 -8.14
N VAL A 79 -14.21 -7.87 -8.18
CA VAL A 79 -14.58 -8.72 -9.31
C VAL A 79 -15.47 -9.86 -8.80
N PRO A 80 -16.38 -10.41 -9.63
CA PRO A 80 -17.22 -11.52 -9.21
C PRO A 80 -16.41 -12.68 -8.62
N TYR A 81 -16.94 -13.33 -7.58
CA TYR A 81 -16.23 -14.39 -6.85
C TYR A 81 -15.67 -15.51 -7.75
N LEU A 82 -16.47 -15.94 -8.75
CA LEU A 82 -16.04 -16.96 -9.70
C LEU A 82 -14.86 -16.53 -10.57
N GLN A 83 -14.75 -15.23 -10.87
CA GLN A 83 -13.63 -14.68 -11.61
C GLN A 83 -12.41 -14.54 -10.70
N TRP A 84 -12.58 -13.99 -9.49
CA TRP A 84 -11.52 -13.87 -8.51
C TRP A 84 -10.84 -15.22 -8.23
N LYS A 85 -11.64 -16.29 -8.04
CA LYS A 85 -11.15 -17.65 -7.80
C LYS A 85 -10.37 -18.26 -8.97
N LYS A 86 -10.58 -17.80 -10.21
CA LYS A 86 -9.81 -18.26 -11.37
C LYS A 86 -8.47 -17.53 -11.52
N GLN A 87 -8.35 -16.34 -10.93
CA GLN A 87 -7.18 -15.47 -11.06
C GLN A 87 -6.15 -15.64 -9.93
N ASN A 88 -6.52 -16.34 -8.85
CA ASN A 88 -5.71 -16.60 -7.66
C ASN A 88 -5.61 -18.11 -7.42
#